data_AF-A0A7W4G2L6-F1
#
_entry.id   AF-A0A7W4G2L6-F1
#
_cell.length_a   1.000
_cell.length_b   1.000
_cell.length_c   1.000
_cell.angle_alpha   90.00
_cell.angle_beta   90.00
_cell.angle_gamma   90.00
#
_symmetry.space_group_name_H-M   'P 1'
#
loop_
_entity.id
_entity.type
_entity.pdbx_description
1 polymer ?
#
loop_
_entity_poly.entity_id
_entity_poly.type
_entity_poly.pdbx_seq_one_letter_code
_entity_poly.pdbx_strand_id
1 'polypeptide(L)'
;MSIKLLITSCTLIILTGCTNIYFDNGVQDNVSNKTQESSQWHHNFALALYEGSKPLDLSTHCPQGEWQSVHTYKSFTNGLAELAVNQVGPAWYPKTVEVSCTKVPFK
;
A
#
# COMPACT_ATOMS: atom_id res chain seq x y z
N MET A 1 12.33 -20.76 -26.02
CA MET A 1 11.29 -19.77 -25.67
C MET A 1 11.35 -18.63 -26.68
N SER A 2 10.26 -18.36 -27.40
CA SER A 2 10.26 -17.41 -28.52
C SER A 2 10.47 -15.98 -28.03
N ILE A 3 11.32 -15.19 -28.68
CA ILE A 3 11.61 -13.80 -28.28
C ILE A 3 10.34 -12.93 -28.17
N LYS A 4 9.31 -13.25 -28.96
CA LYS A 4 7.98 -12.63 -28.90
C LYS A 4 7.26 -12.88 -27.57
N LEU A 5 7.32 -14.10 -27.04
CA LEU A 5 6.75 -14.46 -25.74
C LEU A 5 7.46 -13.72 -24.59
N LEU A 6 8.77 -13.52 -24.73
CA LEU A 6 9.60 -12.82 -23.75
C LEU A 6 9.29 -11.32 -23.73
N ILE A 7 9.13 -10.69 -24.91
CA ILE A 7 8.74 -9.29 -25.04
C ILE A 7 7.33 -9.06 -24.47
N THR A 8 6.35 -9.89 -24.83
CA THR A 8 4.97 -9.76 -24.32
C THR A 8 4.92 -9.90 -22.80
N SER A 9 5.69 -10.83 -22.22
CA SER A 9 5.80 -11.01 -20.77
C SER A 9 6.40 -9.77 -20.08
N CYS A 10 7.51 -9.22 -20.59
CA CYS A 10 8.11 -8.00 -20.05
C CYS A 10 7.15 -6.80 -20.11
N THR A 11 6.41 -6.62 -21.22
CA THR A 11 5.47 -5.50 -21.36
C THR A 11 4.32 -5.59 -20.35
N LEU A 12 3.83 -6.80 -20.06
CA LEU A 12 2.80 -7.03 -19.03
C LEU A 12 3.29 -6.67 -17.62
N ILE A 13 4.58 -6.91 -17.33
CA ILE A 13 5.19 -6.57 -16.03
C ILE A 13 5.39 -5.05 -15.89
N ILE A 14 5.68 -4.32 -16.98
CA ILE A 14 5.91 -2.87 -16.95
C ILE A 14 4.57 -2.10 -16.85
N LEU A 15 3.47 -2.65 -17.38
CA LEU A 15 2.13 -2.03 -17.30
C LEU A 15 1.50 -2.13 -15.90
N THR A 16 2.04 -2.95 -15.00
CA THR A 16 1.71 -2.89 -13.58
C THR A 16 2.58 -1.81 -12.93
N GLY A 17 2.18 -0.55 -13.06
CA GLY A 17 2.76 0.53 -12.27
C GLY A 17 2.50 0.28 -10.79
N CYS A 18 3.38 -0.45 -10.12
CA CYS A 18 3.31 -0.72 -8.69
C CYS A 18 3.70 0.55 -7.94
N THR A 19 2.74 1.45 -7.70
CA THR A 19 2.98 2.60 -6.85
C THR A 19 3.19 2.10 -5.43
N ASN A 20 4.40 2.27 -4.92
CA ASN A 20 4.75 2.05 -3.52
C ASN A 20 5.04 3.41 -2.91
N ILE A 21 4.43 3.69 -1.77
CA ILE A 21 4.62 4.93 -1.03
C ILE A 21 5.01 4.53 0.39
N TYR A 22 6.15 5.01 0.84
CA TYR A 22 6.62 4.84 2.21
C TYR A 22 6.60 6.19 2.90
N PHE A 23 5.98 6.24 4.06
CA PHE A 23 6.14 7.32 5.02
C PHE A 23 6.88 6.75 6.21
N ASP A 24 8.11 7.23 6.45
CA ASP A 24 8.93 6.78 7.57
C ASP A 24 9.09 7.91 8.59
N ASN A 25 8.94 7.59 9.87
CA ASN A 25 9.10 8.51 10.99
C ASN A 25 10.43 8.25 11.69
N GLY A 26 11.37 9.19 11.55
CA GLY A 26 12.68 9.10 12.17
C GLY A 26 13.62 8.10 11.48
N VAL A 27 14.64 7.65 12.21
CA VAL A 27 15.58 6.63 11.71
C VAL A 27 15.01 5.26 12.06
N GLN A 28 14.90 4.39 11.05
CA GLN A 28 14.41 3.04 11.26
C GLN A 28 15.37 2.26 12.15
N ASP A 29 15.01 2.07 13.41
CA ASP A 29 15.75 1.20 14.30
C ASP A 29 15.61 -0.24 13.80
N ASN A 30 16.72 -0.90 13.48
CA ASN A 30 16.78 -2.31 13.07
C ASN A 30 16.41 -3.29 14.22
N VAL A 31 15.80 -2.79 15.29
CA VAL A 31 15.48 -3.54 16.49
C VAL A 31 14.16 -4.27 16.24
N SER A 32 14.30 -5.58 16.01
CA SER A 32 13.28 -6.62 15.91
C SER A 32 12.44 -6.78 17.19
N ASN A 33 11.79 -5.70 17.65
CA ASN A 33 10.72 -5.78 18.63
C ASN A 33 9.43 -5.88 17.83
N LYS A 34 8.68 -6.99 18.02
CA LYS A 34 7.39 -7.31 17.40
C LYS A 34 6.70 -6.08 16.81
N THR A 35 6.98 -5.82 15.54
CA THR A 35 6.25 -4.81 14.79
C THR A 35 4.79 -5.24 14.81
N GLN A 36 3.92 -4.43 15.40
CA GLN A 36 2.50 -4.61 15.18
C GLN A 36 2.21 -4.16 13.76
N GLU A 37 2.35 -5.11 12.84
CA GLU A 37 1.97 -4.98 11.45
C GLU A 37 0.46 -5.14 11.38
N SER A 38 -0.25 -4.09 10.97
CA SER A 38 -1.62 -4.25 10.51
C SER A 38 -1.71 -3.89 9.04
N SER A 39 -2.71 -4.48 8.38
CA SER A 39 -3.01 -4.24 6.98
C SER A 39 -4.47 -3.85 6.80
N GLN A 40 -4.73 -2.79 6.03
CA GLN A 40 -6.08 -2.42 5.61
C GLN A 40 -6.11 -1.91 4.18
N TRP A 41 -7.30 -1.79 3.58
CA TRP A 41 -7.48 -1.27 2.23
C TRP A 41 -7.95 0.18 2.25
N HIS A 42 -7.24 1.04 1.53
CA HIS A 42 -7.72 2.38 1.18
C HIS A 42 -8.51 2.31 -0.12
N HIS A 43 -9.69 2.94 -0.13
CA HIS A 43 -10.61 2.96 -1.25
C HIS A 43 -10.56 4.32 -1.93
N ASN A 44 -9.72 4.46 -2.95
CA ASN A 44 -9.58 5.73 -3.65
C ASN A 44 -10.41 5.75 -4.95
N PHE A 45 -10.80 6.95 -5.37
CA PHE A 45 -11.64 7.23 -6.54
C PHE A 45 -11.09 8.45 -7.31
N ALA A 46 -11.62 8.72 -8.50
CA ALA A 46 -11.26 9.87 -9.33
C ALA A 46 -9.73 10.00 -9.51
N LEU A 47 -9.11 9.00 -10.17
CA LEU A 47 -7.65 8.89 -10.34
C LEU A 47 -6.88 8.88 -9.01
N ALA A 48 -7.48 8.27 -7.99
CA ALA A 48 -6.99 8.20 -6.62
C ALA A 48 -6.83 9.55 -5.89
N LEU A 49 -7.54 10.61 -6.34
CA LEU A 49 -7.53 11.93 -5.69
C LEU A 49 -8.49 12.03 -4.51
N TYR A 50 -9.52 11.19 -4.49
CA TYR A 50 -10.53 11.19 -3.43
C TYR A 50 -10.51 9.85 -2.70
N GLU A 51 -10.38 9.88 -1.38
CA GLU A 51 -10.50 8.70 -0.54
C GLU A 51 -11.93 8.55 -0.01
N GLY A 52 -12.56 7.40 -0.27
CA GLY A 52 -13.88 7.06 0.26
C GLY A 52 -13.84 6.16 1.51
N SER A 53 -12.68 5.63 1.88
CA SER A 53 -12.46 4.99 3.18
C SER A 53 -12.27 6.02 4.29
N LYS A 54 -12.39 5.57 5.55
CA LYS A 54 -11.97 6.40 6.68
C LYS A 54 -10.44 6.56 6.64
N PRO A 55 -9.92 7.77 6.86
CA PRO A 55 -8.48 7.98 6.98
C PRO A 55 -7.88 7.12 8.09
N LEU A 56 -6.65 6.68 7.89
CA LEU A 56 -5.87 5.96 8.89
C LEU A 56 -5.46 6.89 10.03
N ASP A 57 -6.01 6.65 11.23
CA ASP A 57 -5.60 7.35 12.45
C ASP A 57 -4.49 6.56 13.18
N LEU A 58 -3.24 6.95 12.94
CA LEU A 58 -2.06 6.31 13.51
C LEU A 58 -2.00 6.38 15.05
N SER A 59 -2.66 7.36 15.68
CA SER A 59 -2.69 7.47 17.14
C SER A 59 -3.53 6.36 17.78
N THR A 60 -4.64 6.01 17.12
CA THR A 60 -5.46 4.85 17.52
C THR A 60 -4.83 3.53 17.10
N HIS A 61 -4.09 3.55 16.00
CA HIS A 61 -3.51 2.38 15.39
C HIS A 61 -2.27 1.87 16.14
N CYS A 62 -1.46 2.78 16.66
CA CYS A 62 -0.28 2.51 17.46
C CYS A 62 -0.48 3.04 18.90
N PRO A 63 -1.39 2.47 19.72
CA PRO A 63 -1.78 3.08 21.00
C PRO A 63 -0.69 3.03 22.09
N GLN A 64 0.30 2.14 21.96
CA GLN A 64 1.36 1.91 22.95
C GLN A 64 2.76 2.34 22.46
N GLY A 65 2.84 2.96 21.28
CA GLY A 65 4.09 3.34 20.64
C GLY A 65 3.88 4.45 19.63
N GLU A 66 4.88 4.72 18.81
CA GLU A 66 4.75 5.63 17.68
C GLU A 66 4.67 4.82 16.39
N TRP A 67 4.10 5.43 15.35
CA TRP A 67 4.24 4.84 14.02
C TRP A 67 5.69 5.06 13.56
N GLN A 68 6.27 4.03 12.97
CA GLN A 68 7.61 4.08 12.38
C GLN A 68 7.54 4.12 10.87
N SER A 69 6.66 3.31 10.26
CA SER A 69 6.49 3.29 8.82
C SER A 69 5.02 3.07 8.44
N VAL A 70 4.59 3.73 7.37
CA VAL A 70 3.32 3.47 6.68
C VAL A 70 3.65 3.17 5.23
N HIS A 71 3.41 1.94 4.81
CA HIS A 71 3.66 1.47 3.45
C HIS A 71 2.34 1.29 2.71
N THR A 72 2.10 2.12 1.71
CA THR A 72 0.94 2.03 0.82
C THR A 72 1.35 1.45 -0.52
N TYR A 73 0.68 0.39 -0.96
CA TYR A 73 0.98 -0.26 -2.23
C TYR A 73 -0.25 -0.91 -2.88
N LYS A 74 -0.16 -1.19 -4.18
CA LYS A 74 -1.19 -1.97 -4.89
C LYS A 74 -0.80 -3.45 -4.88
N SER A 75 -1.46 -4.23 -4.02
CA SER A 75 -1.25 -5.68 -3.97
C SER A 75 -1.87 -6.38 -5.18
N PHE A 76 -1.51 -7.65 -5.40
CA PHE A 76 -2.09 -8.46 -6.45
C PHE A 76 -3.62 -8.54 -6.35
N THR A 77 -4.14 -8.72 -5.13
CA THR A 77 -5.60 -8.79 -4.89
C THR A 77 -6.28 -7.45 -5.09
N ASN A 78 -5.64 -6.33 -4.76
CA ASN A 78 -6.15 -5.01 -5.15
C ASN A 78 -6.27 -4.88 -6.66
N GLY A 79 -5.23 -5.30 -7.40
CA GLY A 79 -5.23 -5.26 -8.87
C GLY A 79 -6.36 -6.08 -9.49
N LEU A 80 -6.58 -7.31 -9.00
CA LEU A 80 -7.70 -8.13 -9.46
C LEU A 80 -9.06 -7.51 -9.14
N ALA A 81 -9.24 -6.96 -7.93
CA ALA A 81 -10.49 -6.32 -7.53
C ALA A 81 -10.78 -5.05 -8.35
N GLU A 82 -9.75 -4.23 -8.55
CA GLU A 82 -9.82 -3.04 -9.41
C GLU A 82 -10.25 -3.40 -10.82
N LEU A 83 -9.59 -4.40 -11.44
CA LEU A 83 -9.93 -4.85 -12.78
C LEU A 83 -11.37 -5.34 -12.84
N ALA A 84 -11.83 -6.15 -11.89
CA ALA A 84 -13.18 -6.70 -11.90
C ALA A 84 -14.27 -5.62 -11.76
N VAL A 85 -14.09 -4.67 -10.83
CA VAL A 85 -15.10 -3.65 -10.52
C VAL A 85 -15.11 -2.53 -11.56
N ASN A 86 -13.94 -2.12 -12.07
CA ASN A 86 -13.86 -1.02 -13.04
C ASN A 86 -14.48 -1.35 -14.41
N GLN A 87 -14.77 -2.62 -14.72
CA GLN A 87 -15.51 -3.00 -15.94
C GLN A 87 -16.94 -2.44 -15.96
N VAL A 88 -17.54 -2.26 -14.79
CA VAL A 88 -18.93 -1.79 -14.63
C VAL A 88 -19.00 -0.42 -13.92
N GLY A 89 -17.85 0.13 -13.54
CA GLY A 89 -17.71 1.35 -12.77
C GLY A 89 -18.08 1.16 -11.29
N PRO A 90 -17.66 2.07 -10.39
CA PRO A 90 -16.96 3.34 -10.63
C PRO A 90 -15.44 3.15 -10.84
N ALA A 91 -14.75 4.17 -11.36
CA ALA A 91 -13.28 4.23 -11.39
C ALA A 91 -12.71 4.23 -9.97
N TRP A 92 -12.46 3.02 -9.46
CA TRP A 92 -12.01 2.70 -8.11
C TRP A 92 -10.55 2.23 -8.15
N TYR A 93 -9.77 2.60 -7.14
CA TYR A 93 -8.33 2.36 -7.05
C TYR A 93 -7.97 1.88 -5.63
N PRO A 94 -8.22 0.59 -5.32
CA PRO A 94 -7.88 0.02 -4.02
C PRO A 94 -6.37 -0.08 -3.83
N LYS A 95 -5.91 0.17 -2.60
CA LYS A 95 -4.51 -0.01 -2.19
C LYS A 95 -4.44 -0.64 -0.81
N THR A 96 -3.49 -1.53 -0.60
CA THR A 96 -3.13 -2.05 0.72
C THR A 96 -2.28 -1.01 1.44
N VAL A 97 -2.52 -0.83 2.73
CA VAL A 97 -1.70 -0.03 3.63
C VAL A 97 -1.27 -0.89 4.80
N GLU A 98 0.04 -0.97 4.99
CA GLU A 98 0.69 -1.64 6.10
C GLU A 98 1.28 -0.61 7.04
N VAL A 99 1.05 -0.79 8.35
CA VAL A 99 1.53 0.11 9.40
C VAL A 99 2.47 -0.66 10.30
N SER A 100 3.67 -0.10 10.50
CA SER A 100 4.64 -0.56 11.49
C SER A 100 4.60 0.36 12.71
N CYS A 101 4.25 -0.21 13.87
CA CYS A 101 4.30 0.48 15.16
C CYS A 101 5.53 0.04 15.95
N THR A 102 6.37 0.98 16.39
CA THR A 102 7.44 0.76 17.37
C THR A 102 7.71 2.01 18.19
N LYS A 103 8.50 1.93 19.26
CA LYS A 103 8.97 3.13 19.95
C LYS A 103 10.04 3.79 19.09
N VAL A 104 9.71 4.90 18.43
CA VAL A 104 10.71 5.74 17.77
C VAL A 104 11.37 6.59 18.86
N PRO A 105 12.69 6.50 19.08
CA PRO A 105 13.36 7.39 20.02
C PRO A 105 13.32 8.82 19.45
N PHE A 106 12.58 9.72 20.10
CA PHE A 106 12.64 11.15 19.79
C PHE A 106 14.09 11.63 19.84
N LYS A 107 14.47 12.44 18.86
CA LYS A 107 15.73 13.19 18.87
C LYS A 107 15.57 14.51 19.61
#